data_AF-A0A926IX87-F1
#
_entry.id   AF-A0A926IX87-F1
#
_cell.length_a   1.000
_cell.length_b   1.000
_cell.length_c   1.000
_cell.angle_alpha   90.00
_cell.angle_beta   90.00
_cell.angle_gamma   90.00
#
_symmetry.space_group_name_H-M   'P 1'
#
loop_
_entity.id
_entity.type
_entity.pdbx_description
1 polymer ?
#
loop_
_entity_poly.entity_id
_entity_poly.type
_entity_poly.pdbx_seq_one_letter_code
_entity_poly.pdbx_strand_id
1 'polypeptide(L)'
;MIPALRRAYNAAYSDEKYRAYQRQLAAEAGCEIPFRLAETPVFLPPDLRDAMVRAALQLFEQLSKPANLLRSLDAVPPEFDVPDCDPLPLFAQADFAVARERGRIVPRLIELQAFPSLYAFQLYQTRALCEMTPDSERLRFLLSDLDGEGYRRVVGEAILDGLPPQHVVLMDIDPPTQKTYPDFTMSEQLWGIPSVSPTDVEKHGRELWYRRNGKPTRILRIYNRVIFDELAARNLTLPFDYREPLDVAWAGHPNWYFRWSKHSLPMLRHETVPEAHLLSDFDRAPSDLEDWVLKPLFSFAGSGVKVDVTAA
;
A
#
# COMPACT_ATOMS: atom_id res chain seq x y z
N MET A 1 22.53 -7.02 2.47
CA MET A 1 22.90 -6.69 1.08
C MET A 1 23.88 -7.73 0.55
N ILE A 2 23.76 -8.15 -0.71
CA ILE A 2 24.68 -9.11 -1.35
C ILE A 2 25.90 -8.35 -1.94
N PRO A 3 27.11 -8.43 -1.36
CA PRO A 3 28.23 -7.57 -1.74
C PRO A 3 28.73 -7.76 -3.18
N ALA A 4 28.70 -9.00 -3.68
CA ALA A 4 29.14 -9.31 -5.04
C ALA A 4 28.24 -8.63 -6.09
N LEU A 5 26.91 -8.79 -5.97
CA LEU A 5 25.93 -8.13 -6.84
C LEU A 5 26.03 -6.60 -6.73
N ARG A 6 26.27 -6.08 -5.52
CA ARG A 6 26.47 -4.65 -5.32
C ARG A 6 27.70 -4.11 -6.05
N ARG A 7 28.83 -4.80 -5.98
CA ARG A 7 30.04 -4.42 -6.73
C ARG A 7 29.81 -4.53 -8.24
N ALA A 8 29.19 -5.61 -8.71
CA ALA A 8 28.89 -5.80 -10.13
C ALA A 8 27.98 -4.70 -10.68
N TYR A 9 26.90 -4.36 -9.96
CA TYR A 9 26.01 -3.27 -10.33
C TYR A 9 26.74 -1.93 -10.37
N ASN A 10 27.50 -1.59 -9.32
CA ASN A 10 28.23 -0.32 -9.27
C ASN A 10 29.25 -0.19 -10.40
N ALA A 11 29.92 -1.28 -10.79
CA ALA A 11 30.88 -1.27 -11.90
C ALA A 11 30.19 -1.11 -13.27
N ALA A 12 28.94 -1.57 -13.41
CA ALA A 12 28.18 -1.49 -14.64
C ALA A 12 27.26 -0.26 -14.73
N TYR A 13 27.08 0.47 -13.63
CA TYR A 13 26.20 1.63 -13.55
C TYR A 13 26.71 2.78 -14.45
N SER A 14 25.78 3.50 -15.05
CA SER A 14 26.05 4.79 -15.69
C SER A 14 24.82 5.68 -15.60
N ASP A 15 25.03 7.01 -15.61
CA ASP A 15 23.92 7.98 -15.65
C ASP A 15 23.06 7.80 -16.91
N GLU A 16 23.65 7.31 -18.01
CA GLU A 16 22.91 6.99 -19.22
C GLU A 16 21.91 5.86 -19.01
N LYS A 17 22.31 4.77 -18.33
CA LYS A 17 21.41 3.67 -17.96
C LYS A 17 20.31 4.14 -17.02
N TYR A 18 20.66 4.96 -16.03
CA TYR A 18 19.67 5.51 -15.12
C TYR A 18 18.64 6.40 -15.85
N ARG A 19 19.09 7.29 -16.74
CA ARG A 19 18.18 8.11 -17.57
C ARG A 19 17.34 7.26 -18.52
N ALA A 20 17.88 6.16 -19.05
CA ALA A 20 17.13 5.22 -19.89
C ALA A 20 16.02 4.53 -19.09
N TYR A 21 16.33 4.06 -17.87
CA TYR A 21 15.37 3.51 -16.92
C TYR A 21 14.24 4.51 -16.58
N GLN A 22 14.58 5.78 -16.32
CA GLN A 22 13.59 6.83 -16.07
C GLN A 22 12.67 7.07 -17.27
N ARG A 23 13.26 7.15 -18.49
CA ARG A 23 12.48 7.34 -19.73
C ARG A 23 11.57 6.15 -20.02
N GLN A 24 12.05 4.93 -19.79
CA GLN A 24 11.26 3.72 -19.95
C GLN A 24 10.05 3.74 -19.05
N LEU A 25 10.23 3.99 -17.75
CA LEU A 25 9.10 4.04 -16.81
C LEU A 25 8.09 5.15 -17.13
N ALA A 26 8.56 6.33 -17.53
CA ALA A 26 7.67 7.40 -17.94
C ALA A 26 6.88 7.04 -19.22
N ALA A 27 7.54 6.38 -20.19
CA ALA A 27 6.88 5.90 -21.40
C ALA A 27 5.85 4.80 -21.10
N GLU A 28 6.18 3.85 -20.23
CA GLU A 28 5.27 2.81 -19.75
C GLU A 28 4.10 3.41 -18.96
N ALA A 29 4.34 4.41 -18.11
CA ALA A 29 3.28 5.11 -17.38
C ALA A 29 2.39 5.98 -18.28
N GLY A 30 2.86 6.39 -19.46
CA GLY A 30 2.20 7.40 -20.29
C GLY A 30 2.18 8.80 -19.66
N CYS A 31 2.96 9.04 -18.62
CA CYS A 31 3.06 10.30 -17.89
C CYS A 31 4.44 10.44 -17.22
N GLU A 32 4.78 11.64 -16.79
CA GLU A 32 6.01 11.85 -16.02
C GLU A 32 5.94 11.18 -14.64
N ILE A 33 7.08 10.69 -14.15
CA ILE A 33 7.20 10.17 -12.79
C ILE A 33 7.55 11.34 -11.85
N PRO A 34 6.62 11.81 -10.98
CA PRO A 34 6.80 13.06 -10.24
C PRO A 34 7.63 12.90 -8.96
N PHE A 35 8.24 11.73 -8.76
CA PHE A 35 9.03 11.39 -7.58
C PHE A 35 10.38 10.79 -7.98
N ARG A 36 11.34 10.87 -7.04
CA ARG A 36 12.67 10.33 -7.26
C ARG A 36 12.62 8.81 -7.35
N LEU A 37 13.13 8.28 -8.45
CA LEU A 37 13.36 6.85 -8.61
C LEU A 37 14.71 6.48 -8.01
N ALA A 38 14.80 5.28 -7.42
CA ALA A 38 16.07 4.76 -6.94
C ALA A 38 16.99 4.45 -8.13
N GLU A 39 18.24 4.89 -8.06
CA GLU A 39 19.25 4.66 -9.08
C GLU A 39 19.71 3.20 -9.15
N THR A 40 19.27 2.36 -8.21
CA THR A 40 19.72 0.98 -8.06
C THR A 40 18.72 0.11 -7.29
N PRO A 41 18.61 -1.20 -7.60
CA PRO A 41 17.81 -2.12 -6.80
C PRO A 41 18.46 -2.40 -5.44
N VAL A 42 17.67 -2.90 -4.49
CA VAL A 42 18.17 -3.43 -3.21
C VAL A 42 18.38 -4.93 -3.32
N PHE A 43 19.63 -5.40 -3.19
CA PHE A 43 19.95 -6.83 -3.24
C PHE A 43 19.79 -7.48 -1.85
N LEU A 44 18.61 -8.04 -1.60
CA LEU A 44 18.28 -8.72 -0.34
C LEU A 44 18.91 -10.12 -0.29
N PRO A 45 19.72 -10.45 0.73
CA PRO A 45 20.15 -11.82 0.98
C PRO A 45 18.94 -12.72 1.28
N PRO A 46 18.95 -14.00 0.84
CA PRO A 46 17.84 -14.94 1.06
C PRO A 46 17.38 -14.99 2.52
N ASP A 47 18.30 -15.10 3.48
CA ASP A 47 17.96 -15.18 4.91
C ASP A 47 17.18 -13.96 5.42
N LEU A 48 17.54 -12.75 4.94
CA LEU A 48 16.84 -11.52 5.32
C LEU A 48 15.46 -11.46 4.66
N ARG A 49 15.37 -11.77 3.36
CA ARG A 49 14.09 -11.86 2.64
C ARG A 49 13.15 -12.84 3.34
N ASP A 50 13.64 -14.04 3.66
CA ASP A 50 12.83 -15.09 4.27
C ASP A 50 12.41 -14.73 5.70
N ALA A 51 13.28 -14.03 6.45
CA ALA A 51 12.90 -13.48 7.74
C ALA A 51 11.79 -12.43 7.63
N MET A 52 11.85 -11.53 6.65
CA MET A 52 10.79 -10.53 6.39
C MET A 52 9.47 -11.20 6.00
N VAL A 53 9.50 -12.18 5.09
CA VAL A 53 8.31 -12.92 4.65
C VAL A 53 7.68 -13.70 5.80
N ARG A 54 8.49 -14.47 6.56
CA ARG A 54 7.98 -15.20 7.73
C ARG A 54 7.38 -14.26 8.78
N ALA A 55 8.08 -13.17 9.08
CA ALA A 55 7.58 -12.17 10.04
C ALA A 55 6.24 -11.58 9.56
N ALA A 56 6.12 -11.16 8.30
CA ALA A 56 4.87 -10.62 7.76
C ALA A 56 3.71 -11.63 7.91
N LEU A 57 3.91 -12.89 7.52
CA LEU A 57 2.88 -13.93 7.63
C LEU A 57 2.48 -14.21 9.08
N GLN A 58 3.44 -14.28 10.00
CA GLN A 58 3.17 -14.48 11.43
C GLN A 58 2.43 -13.29 12.05
N LEU A 59 2.72 -12.07 11.61
CA LEU A 59 2.00 -10.87 12.04
C LEU A 59 0.56 -10.86 11.49
N PHE A 60 0.37 -11.18 10.22
CA PHE A 60 -0.97 -11.31 9.64
C PHE A 60 -1.79 -12.42 10.28
N GLU A 61 -1.18 -13.54 10.63
CA GLU A 61 -1.82 -14.61 11.40
C GLU A 61 -2.28 -14.10 12.78
N GLN A 62 -1.43 -13.36 13.49
CA GLN A 62 -1.82 -12.73 14.76
C GLN A 62 -2.99 -11.77 14.57
N LEU A 63 -2.93 -10.86 13.60
CA LEU A 63 -4.00 -9.88 13.34
C LEU A 63 -5.33 -10.53 12.94
N SER A 64 -5.27 -11.68 12.28
CA SER A 64 -6.44 -12.42 11.82
C SER A 64 -7.12 -13.25 12.91
N LYS A 65 -6.59 -13.27 14.15
CA LYS A 65 -7.23 -13.95 15.27
C LYS A 65 -8.56 -13.25 15.64
N PRO A 66 -9.63 -13.99 15.97
CA PRO A 66 -10.95 -13.41 16.26
C PRO A 66 -10.94 -12.27 17.29
N ALA A 67 -10.17 -12.41 18.38
CA ALA A 67 -10.04 -11.37 19.40
C ALA A 67 -9.41 -10.07 18.85
N ASN A 68 -8.44 -10.20 17.94
CA ASN A 68 -7.77 -9.06 17.34
C ASN A 68 -8.63 -8.40 16.27
N LEU A 69 -9.36 -9.20 15.48
CA LEU A 69 -10.35 -8.70 14.53
C LEU A 69 -11.48 -7.93 15.22
N LEU A 70 -11.96 -8.41 16.38
CA LEU A 70 -12.99 -7.72 17.17
C LEU A 70 -12.47 -6.39 17.71
N ARG A 71 -11.27 -6.38 18.32
CA ARG A 71 -10.66 -5.15 18.82
C ARG A 71 -10.37 -4.13 17.74
N SER A 72 -10.03 -4.57 16.53
CA SER A 72 -9.78 -3.66 15.41
C SER A 72 -10.99 -2.80 15.01
N LEU A 73 -12.21 -3.18 15.40
CA LEU A 73 -13.41 -2.38 15.14
C LEU A 73 -13.36 -1.02 15.84
N ASP A 74 -12.76 -0.93 17.02
CA ASP A 74 -12.60 0.31 17.79
C ASP A 74 -11.71 1.34 17.04
N ALA A 75 -10.96 0.90 16.03
CA ALA A 75 -10.14 1.78 15.22
C ALA A 75 -10.94 2.55 14.16
N VAL A 76 -12.16 2.11 13.81
CA VAL A 76 -12.97 2.72 12.74
C VAL A 76 -13.80 3.88 13.32
N PRO A 77 -13.58 5.14 12.89
CA PRO A 77 -14.41 6.24 13.35
C PRO A 77 -15.87 6.10 12.86
N PRO A 78 -16.90 6.36 13.68
CA PRO A 78 -18.30 6.19 13.29
C PRO A 78 -18.73 7.00 12.05
N GLU A 79 -18.12 8.17 11.84
CA GLU A 79 -18.33 9.01 10.66
C GLU A 79 -17.77 8.40 9.37
N PHE A 80 -16.92 7.38 9.47
CA PHE A 80 -16.23 6.70 8.37
C PHE A 80 -16.57 5.21 8.28
N ASP A 81 -17.48 4.70 9.12
CA ASP A 81 -17.82 3.29 9.18
C ASP A 81 -18.69 2.88 7.98
N VAL A 82 -18.06 2.22 7.02
CA VAL A 82 -18.71 1.69 5.81
C VAL A 82 -19.34 0.33 6.15
N PRO A 83 -20.64 0.11 5.83
CA PRO A 83 -21.33 -1.13 6.15
C PRO A 83 -20.78 -2.33 5.36
N ASP A 84 -21.11 -3.54 5.84
CA ASP A 84 -20.82 -4.81 5.16
C ASP A 84 -19.32 -5.10 4.96
N CYS A 85 -18.48 -4.71 5.93
CA CYS A 85 -17.05 -5.00 5.93
C CYS A 85 -16.74 -6.50 5.95
N ASP A 86 -15.85 -6.94 5.06
CA ASP A 86 -15.40 -8.32 5.00
C ASP A 86 -14.79 -8.82 6.32
N PRO A 87 -14.86 -10.13 6.62
CA PRO A 87 -14.25 -10.70 7.83
C PRO A 87 -12.72 -10.56 7.87
N LEU A 88 -12.07 -10.59 6.70
CA LEU A 88 -10.62 -10.47 6.53
C LEU A 88 -10.29 -9.49 5.39
N PRO A 89 -9.14 -8.80 5.44
CA PRO A 89 -8.75 -7.90 4.38
C PRO A 89 -8.34 -8.67 3.13
N LEU A 90 -8.70 -8.13 1.97
CA LEU A 90 -8.24 -8.64 0.67
C LEU A 90 -6.74 -8.39 0.45
N PHE A 91 -6.22 -7.29 0.98
CA PHE A 91 -4.84 -6.85 0.80
C PHE A 91 -4.18 -6.63 2.15
N ALA A 92 -2.88 -6.95 2.23
CA ALA A 92 -2.07 -6.71 3.41
C ALA A 92 -0.63 -6.40 3.01
N GLN A 93 -0.05 -5.42 3.69
CA GLN A 93 1.33 -4.97 3.49
C GLN A 93 2.01 -4.83 4.85
N ALA A 94 3.28 -5.17 4.90
CA ALA A 94 4.13 -5.02 6.08
C ALA A 94 5.45 -4.37 5.64
N ASP A 95 5.73 -3.21 6.23
CA ASP A 95 6.90 -2.42 5.91
C ASP A 95 7.97 -2.65 6.97
N PHE A 96 9.15 -3.07 6.53
CA PHE A 96 10.28 -3.33 7.42
C PHE A 96 11.43 -2.38 7.12
N ALA A 97 11.96 -1.77 8.18
CA ALA A 97 13.31 -1.23 8.18
C ALA A 97 14.33 -2.37 8.28
N VAL A 98 15.49 -2.14 7.68
CA VAL A 98 16.64 -3.04 7.77
C VAL A 98 17.61 -2.48 8.81
N ALA A 99 17.66 -3.10 9.98
CA ALA A 99 18.49 -2.67 11.10
C ALA A 99 19.75 -3.52 11.25
N ARG A 100 20.72 -3.03 12.02
CA ARG A 100 21.90 -3.77 12.43
C ARG A 100 21.87 -4.02 13.93
N GLU A 101 21.90 -5.29 14.33
CA GLU A 101 21.91 -5.69 15.74
C GLU A 101 22.96 -6.76 15.98
N ARG A 102 23.84 -6.53 16.95
CA ARG A 102 24.94 -7.45 17.32
C ARG A 102 25.71 -7.97 16.08
N GLY A 103 25.96 -7.07 15.12
CA GLY A 103 26.67 -7.37 13.87
C GLY A 103 25.83 -8.02 12.76
N ARG A 104 24.59 -8.45 13.03
CA ARG A 104 23.67 -9.07 12.06
C ARG A 104 22.73 -8.03 11.46
N ILE A 105 22.23 -8.31 10.26
CA ILE A 105 21.18 -7.51 9.60
C ILE A 105 19.84 -8.16 9.92
N VAL A 106 18.90 -7.39 10.47
CA VAL A 106 17.59 -7.89 10.92
C VAL A 106 16.45 -6.99 10.44
N PRO A 107 15.25 -7.53 10.20
CA PRO A 107 14.08 -6.72 9.88
C PRO A 107 13.42 -6.17 11.15
N ARG A 108 12.96 -4.92 11.08
CA ARG A 108 12.18 -4.25 12.11
C ARG A 108 10.92 -3.66 11.49
N LEU A 109 9.76 -4.07 11.97
CA LEU A 109 8.48 -3.58 11.48
C LEU A 109 8.39 -2.08 11.74
N ILE A 110 8.08 -1.31 10.71
CA ILE A 110 7.82 0.12 10.78
C ILE A 110 6.32 0.38 10.78
N GLU A 111 5.62 -0.31 9.88
CA GLU A 111 4.20 -0.14 9.62
C GLU A 111 3.59 -1.41 9.04
N LEU A 112 2.29 -1.57 9.22
CA LEU A 112 1.45 -2.56 8.58
C LEU A 112 0.18 -1.86 8.11
N GLN A 113 -0.33 -2.25 6.94
CA GLN A 113 -1.58 -1.72 6.42
C GLN A 113 -2.35 -2.77 5.62
N ALA A 114 -3.68 -2.74 5.74
CA ALA A 114 -4.58 -3.52 4.89
C ALA A 114 -5.22 -2.67 3.78
N PHE A 115 -4.47 -1.69 3.30
CA PHE A 115 -4.91 -0.71 2.31
C PHE A 115 -3.95 -0.74 1.11
N PRO A 116 -4.42 -1.05 -0.10
CA PRO A 116 -3.56 -1.35 -1.24
C PRO A 116 -3.01 -0.09 -1.90
N SER A 117 -1.78 -0.19 -2.42
CA SER A 117 -1.14 0.87 -3.21
C SER A 117 0.01 0.33 -4.04
N LEU A 118 0.28 0.97 -5.19
CA LEU A 118 1.52 0.77 -5.97
C LEU A 118 1.69 -0.63 -6.58
N TYR A 119 0.64 -1.44 -6.63
CA TYR A 119 0.71 -2.81 -7.12
C TYR A 119 0.99 -2.91 -8.62
N ALA A 120 0.56 -1.94 -9.43
CA ALA A 120 0.96 -1.91 -10.83
C ALA A 120 2.37 -1.35 -10.96
N PHE A 121 2.63 -0.20 -10.34
CA PHE A 121 3.89 0.51 -10.42
C PHE A 121 5.08 -0.36 -9.99
N GLN A 122 4.96 -1.13 -8.91
CA GLN A 122 6.05 -1.99 -8.43
C GLN A 122 6.46 -3.04 -9.46
N LEU A 123 5.51 -3.58 -10.24
CA LEU A 123 5.82 -4.59 -11.26
C LEU A 123 6.64 -3.98 -12.39
N TYR A 124 6.19 -2.84 -12.94
CA TYR A 124 6.88 -2.13 -14.01
C TYR A 124 8.26 -1.63 -13.56
N GLN A 125 8.31 -0.95 -12.40
CA GLN A 125 9.55 -0.42 -11.85
C GLN A 125 10.60 -1.52 -11.67
N THR A 126 10.19 -2.66 -11.12
CA THR A 126 11.14 -3.73 -10.79
C THR A 126 11.63 -4.45 -12.04
N ARG A 127 10.78 -4.61 -13.07
CA ARG A 127 11.20 -5.12 -14.38
C ARG A 127 12.23 -4.21 -15.04
N ALA A 128 11.97 -2.90 -15.07
CA ALA A 128 12.91 -1.93 -15.64
C ALA A 128 14.24 -1.87 -14.84
N LEU A 129 14.19 -2.03 -13.50
CA LEU A 129 15.40 -2.18 -12.68
C LEU A 129 16.16 -3.47 -12.99
N CYS A 130 15.47 -4.59 -13.23
CA CYS A 130 16.10 -5.84 -13.65
C CYS A 130 16.81 -5.70 -15.00
N GLU A 131 16.24 -4.98 -15.96
CA GLU A 131 16.85 -4.73 -17.27
C GLU A 131 18.14 -3.90 -17.16
N MET A 132 18.20 -2.95 -16.21
CA MET A 132 19.41 -2.19 -15.92
C MET A 132 20.47 -2.99 -15.12
N THR A 133 20.09 -4.12 -14.53
CA THR A 133 20.92 -4.90 -13.61
C THR A 133 21.70 -6.00 -14.35
N PRO A 134 23.05 -6.07 -14.23
CA PRO A 134 23.83 -7.18 -14.78
C PRO A 134 23.41 -8.54 -14.22
N ASP A 135 23.42 -9.56 -15.06
CA ASP A 135 23.07 -10.95 -14.74
C ASP A 135 21.68 -11.08 -14.05
N SER A 136 20.72 -10.24 -14.45
CA SER A 136 19.40 -10.18 -13.82
C SER A 136 18.56 -11.44 -14.01
N GLU A 137 18.89 -12.31 -14.97
CA GLU A 137 18.26 -13.62 -15.15
C GLU A 137 18.46 -14.55 -13.94
N ARG A 138 19.50 -14.29 -13.14
CA ARG A 138 19.80 -15.01 -11.89
C ARG A 138 19.07 -14.43 -10.68
N LEU A 139 18.43 -13.28 -10.85
CA LEU A 139 17.71 -12.59 -9.79
C LEU A 139 16.22 -12.92 -9.86
N ARG A 140 15.56 -12.80 -8.71
CA ARG A 140 14.12 -12.90 -8.57
C ARG A 140 13.67 -11.69 -7.79
N PHE A 141 12.52 -11.15 -8.17
CA PHE A 141 11.98 -9.94 -7.55
C PHE A 141 10.58 -10.12 -6.98
N LEU A 142 9.85 -11.12 -7.47
CA LEU A 142 8.63 -11.58 -6.82
C LEU A 142 9.01 -12.51 -5.66
N LEU A 143 8.34 -12.33 -4.52
CA LEU A 143 8.58 -13.11 -3.29
C LEU A 143 7.93 -14.51 -3.33
N SER A 144 7.27 -14.82 -4.44
CA SER A 144 6.66 -16.09 -4.80
C SER A 144 7.33 -16.65 -6.05
N ASP A 145 7.03 -17.90 -6.41
CA ASP A 145 7.47 -18.51 -7.68
C ASP A 145 6.73 -17.98 -8.93
N LEU A 146 6.01 -16.86 -8.80
CA LEU A 146 5.34 -16.19 -9.90
C LEU A 146 6.35 -15.45 -10.79
N ASP A 147 6.00 -15.35 -12.07
CA ASP A 147 6.56 -14.38 -13.01
C ASP A 147 5.62 -13.16 -13.14
N GLY A 148 5.94 -12.23 -14.05
CA GLY A 148 5.12 -11.03 -14.25
C GLY A 148 3.68 -11.33 -14.70
N GLU A 149 3.48 -12.41 -15.45
CA GLU A 149 2.17 -12.85 -15.90
C GLU A 149 1.36 -13.48 -14.76
N GLY A 150 2.01 -14.32 -13.95
CA GLY A 150 1.45 -14.88 -12.73
C GLY A 150 1.06 -13.81 -11.73
N TYR A 151 1.90 -12.79 -11.54
CA TYR A 151 1.59 -11.63 -10.71
C TYR A 151 0.37 -10.86 -11.25
N ARG A 152 0.37 -10.53 -12.56
CA ARG A 152 -0.76 -9.83 -13.20
C ARG A 152 -2.07 -10.60 -13.00
N ARG A 153 -2.03 -11.92 -13.15
CA ARG A 153 -3.19 -12.79 -12.95
C ARG A 153 -3.68 -12.78 -11.50
N VAL A 154 -2.81 -13.03 -10.52
CA VAL A 154 -3.21 -13.15 -9.10
C VAL A 154 -3.73 -11.82 -8.56
N VAL A 155 -3.03 -10.71 -8.85
CA VAL A 155 -3.48 -9.39 -8.40
C VAL A 155 -4.74 -8.95 -9.16
N GLY A 156 -4.81 -9.25 -10.45
CA GLY A 156 -5.99 -8.99 -11.27
C GLY A 156 -7.22 -9.76 -10.78
N GLU A 157 -7.06 -11.02 -10.37
CA GLU A 157 -8.12 -11.84 -9.79
C GLU A 157 -8.66 -11.21 -8.50
N ALA A 158 -7.78 -10.77 -7.60
CA ALA A 158 -8.19 -10.07 -6.37
C ALA A 158 -8.96 -8.76 -6.66
N ILE A 159 -8.46 -7.97 -7.62
CA ILE A 159 -9.05 -6.67 -7.98
C ILE A 159 -10.39 -6.85 -8.70
N LEU A 160 -10.44 -7.72 -9.71
CA LEU A 160 -11.59 -7.86 -10.61
C LEU A 160 -12.67 -8.80 -10.07
N ASP A 161 -12.28 -9.85 -9.35
CA ASP A 161 -13.21 -10.86 -8.81
C ASP A 161 -14.15 -11.43 -9.89
N GLY A 162 -13.59 -11.72 -11.07
CA GLY A 162 -14.31 -12.22 -12.23
C GLY A 162 -15.22 -11.21 -12.95
N LEU A 163 -15.32 -9.97 -12.46
CA LEU A 163 -16.13 -8.93 -13.09
C LEU A 163 -15.45 -8.36 -14.34
N PRO A 164 -16.23 -7.95 -15.36
CA PRO A 164 -15.67 -7.23 -16.51
C PRO A 164 -15.00 -5.91 -16.06
N PRO A 165 -13.79 -5.59 -16.52
CA PRO A 165 -13.04 -4.42 -16.05
C PRO A 165 -13.77 -3.09 -16.13
N GLN A 166 -14.69 -2.90 -17.09
CA GLN A 166 -15.49 -1.68 -17.16
C GLN A 166 -16.41 -1.44 -15.96
N HIS A 167 -16.71 -2.47 -15.18
CA HIS A 167 -17.55 -2.39 -13.99
C HIS A 167 -16.73 -2.35 -12.69
N VAL A 168 -15.39 -2.33 -12.80
CA VAL A 168 -14.47 -2.24 -11.68
C VAL A 168 -13.70 -0.94 -11.80
N VAL A 169 -13.78 -0.05 -10.81
CA VAL A 169 -13.11 1.25 -10.84
C VAL A 169 -12.02 1.31 -9.79
N LEU A 170 -10.91 1.95 -10.13
CA LEU A 170 -9.88 2.36 -9.15
C LEU A 170 -10.26 3.74 -8.62
N MET A 171 -10.81 3.79 -7.40
CA MET A 171 -11.37 5.03 -6.86
C MET A 171 -10.38 5.76 -5.96
N ASP A 172 -10.07 7.01 -6.30
CA ASP A 172 -9.28 7.94 -5.49
C ASP A 172 -9.96 9.32 -5.53
N ILE A 173 -9.69 10.21 -4.57
CA ILE A 173 -10.35 11.51 -4.51
C ILE A 173 -10.09 12.34 -5.76
N ASP A 174 -8.87 12.31 -6.28
CA ASP A 174 -8.46 13.08 -7.46
C ASP A 174 -7.26 12.40 -8.14
N PRO A 175 -7.49 11.31 -8.90
CA PRO A 175 -6.42 10.47 -9.41
C PRO A 175 -5.31 11.24 -10.16
N PRO A 176 -5.62 12.18 -11.10
CA PRO A 176 -4.59 12.89 -11.87
C PRO A 176 -3.66 13.78 -11.04
N THR A 177 -4.07 14.23 -9.85
CA THR A 177 -3.22 15.07 -8.99
C THR A 177 -2.40 14.27 -7.98
N GLN A 178 -2.65 12.97 -7.85
CA GLN A 178 -1.88 12.11 -6.97
C GLN A 178 -0.43 11.97 -7.47
N LYS A 179 0.54 12.06 -6.55
CA LYS A 179 1.95 11.76 -6.87
C LYS A 179 2.13 10.33 -7.40
N THR A 180 1.26 9.42 -7.00
CA THR A 180 1.25 8.03 -7.45
C THR A 180 0.42 7.83 -8.72
N TYR A 181 0.03 8.88 -9.44
CA TYR A 181 -0.71 8.77 -10.71
C TYR A 181 -0.15 7.73 -11.71
N PRO A 182 1.19 7.55 -11.84
CA PRO A 182 1.73 6.47 -12.66
C PRO A 182 1.21 5.06 -12.31
N ASP A 183 0.87 4.77 -11.05
CA ASP A 183 0.27 3.50 -10.65
C ASP A 183 -1.16 3.33 -11.18
N PHE A 184 -1.92 4.43 -11.31
CA PHE A 184 -3.27 4.40 -11.84
C PHE A 184 -3.27 4.10 -13.34
N THR A 185 -2.41 4.76 -14.10
CA THR A 185 -2.29 4.52 -15.55
C THR A 185 -1.78 3.10 -15.83
N MET A 186 -0.81 2.63 -15.05
CA MET A 186 -0.32 1.26 -15.14
C MET A 186 -1.37 0.21 -14.70
N SER A 187 -2.22 0.53 -13.73
CA SER A 187 -3.34 -0.33 -13.33
C SER A 187 -4.38 -0.46 -14.46
N GLU A 188 -4.68 0.64 -15.15
CA GLU A 188 -5.55 0.61 -16.33
C GLU A 188 -4.93 -0.24 -17.45
N GLN A 189 -3.62 -0.14 -17.69
CA GLN A 189 -2.93 -0.96 -18.69
C GLN A 189 -2.92 -2.47 -18.34
N LEU A 190 -2.71 -2.81 -17.07
CA LEU A 190 -2.61 -4.22 -16.63
C LEU A 190 -3.97 -4.91 -16.51
N TRP A 191 -4.98 -4.19 -16.01
CA TRP A 191 -6.25 -4.80 -15.60
C TRP A 191 -7.47 -4.15 -16.26
N GLY A 192 -7.30 -3.11 -17.07
CA GLY A 192 -8.39 -2.47 -17.82
C GLY A 192 -9.37 -1.65 -16.97
N ILE A 193 -9.01 -1.40 -15.70
CA ILE A 193 -9.83 -0.66 -14.74
C ILE A 193 -9.56 0.85 -14.87
N PRO A 194 -10.60 1.69 -15.07
CA PRO A 194 -10.40 3.13 -15.10
C PRO A 194 -10.24 3.68 -13.67
N SER A 195 -9.44 4.74 -13.54
CA SER A 195 -9.44 5.56 -12.33
C SER A 195 -10.62 6.54 -12.34
N VAL A 196 -11.33 6.65 -11.22
CA VAL A 196 -12.57 7.45 -11.12
C VAL A 196 -12.60 8.21 -9.79
N SER A 197 -12.89 9.51 -9.83
CA SER A 197 -13.14 10.29 -8.62
C SER A 197 -14.53 10.02 -8.07
N PRO A 198 -14.73 9.92 -6.74
CA PRO A 198 -16.06 9.83 -6.16
C PRO A 198 -16.94 11.06 -6.49
N THR A 199 -16.37 12.22 -6.85
CA THR A 199 -17.15 13.39 -7.29
C THR A 199 -17.75 13.23 -8.67
N ASP A 200 -17.22 12.32 -9.49
CA ASP A 200 -17.67 12.06 -10.87
C ASP A 200 -18.70 10.91 -10.95
N VAL A 201 -19.14 10.41 -9.80
CA VAL A 201 -20.08 9.29 -9.70
C VAL A 201 -21.53 9.78 -9.66
N GLU A 202 -22.40 9.12 -10.41
CA GLU A 202 -23.85 9.31 -10.37
C GLU A 202 -24.47 8.19 -9.51
N LYS A 203 -25.26 8.54 -8.49
CA LYS A 203 -25.98 7.58 -7.66
C LYS A 203 -27.42 7.41 -8.13
N HIS A 204 -27.84 6.18 -8.42
CA HIS A 204 -29.22 5.82 -8.80
C HIS A 204 -29.77 4.77 -7.81
N GLY A 205 -30.54 5.21 -6.82
CA GLY A 205 -30.97 4.33 -5.74
C GLY A 205 -29.76 3.83 -4.94
N ARG A 206 -29.47 2.53 -5.00
CA ARG A 206 -28.27 1.92 -4.38
C ARG A 206 -27.12 1.72 -5.37
N GLU A 207 -27.35 1.95 -6.65
CA GLU A 207 -26.36 1.74 -7.69
C GLU A 207 -25.48 2.97 -7.88
N LEU A 208 -24.19 2.74 -8.15
CA LEU A 208 -23.24 3.78 -8.55
C LEU A 208 -22.89 3.64 -10.03
N TRP A 209 -22.77 4.78 -10.71
CA TRP A 209 -22.52 4.86 -12.14
C TRP A 209 -21.43 5.91 -12.42
N TYR A 210 -20.64 5.70 -13.48
CA TYR A 210 -19.70 6.69 -14.00
C TYR A 210 -19.81 6.78 -15.51
N ARG A 211 -19.17 7.79 -16.10
CA ARG A 211 -19.13 7.97 -17.56
C ARG A 211 -17.85 7.37 -18.14
N ARG A 212 -17.96 6.25 -18.85
CA ARG A 212 -16.86 5.72 -19.67
C ARG A 212 -17.06 6.11 -21.12
N ASN A 213 -16.17 6.94 -21.68
CA ASN A 213 -16.28 7.43 -23.06
C ASN A 213 -17.67 8.01 -23.38
N GLY A 214 -18.22 8.80 -22.44
CA GLY A 214 -19.55 9.41 -22.53
C GLY A 214 -20.73 8.47 -22.26
N LYS A 215 -20.52 7.15 -22.10
CA LYS A 215 -21.58 6.18 -21.84
C LYS A 215 -21.73 5.91 -20.33
N PRO A 216 -22.96 5.96 -19.78
CA PRO A 216 -23.22 5.48 -18.42
C PRO A 216 -22.75 4.04 -18.28
N THR A 217 -21.92 3.79 -17.27
CA THR A 217 -21.40 2.46 -16.94
C THR A 217 -21.56 2.23 -15.46
N ARG A 218 -22.23 1.12 -15.09
CA ARG A 218 -22.44 0.77 -13.68
C ARG A 218 -21.13 0.37 -13.02
N ILE A 219 -20.91 0.85 -11.80
CA ILE A 219 -19.85 0.38 -10.92
C ILE A 219 -20.41 -0.81 -10.15
N LEU A 220 -19.77 -1.96 -10.26
CA LEU A 220 -20.10 -3.18 -9.51
C LEU A 220 -19.07 -3.46 -8.42
N ARG A 221 -17.83 -2.98 -8.60
CA ARG A 221 -16.76 -3.14 -7.62
C ARG A 221 -15.83 -1.93 -7.61
N ILE A 222 -15.37 -1.57 -6.42
CA ILE A 222 -14.46 -0.45 -6.21
C ILE A 222 -13.14 -1.00 -5.65
N TYR A 223 -12.07 -0.85 -6.42
CA TYR A 223 -10.70 -0.95 -5.92
C TYR A 223 -10.35 0.36 -5.23
N ASN A 224 -10.42 0.37 -3.90
CA ASN A 224 -10.43 1.60 -3.12
C ASN A 224 -9.02 2.14 -2.86
N ARG A 225 -8.80 3.39 -3.22
CA ARG A 225 -7.63 4.22 -2.88
C ARG A 225 -8.02 5.53 -2.18
N VAL A 226 -9.31 5.74 -1.88
CA VAL A 226 -9.76 6.91 -1.13
C VAL A 226 -9.33 6.79 0.33
N ILE A 227 -8.59 7.79 0.80
CA ILE A 227 -8.21 7.95 2.20
C ILE A 227 -9.20 8.90 2.86
N PHE A 228 -9.93 8.41 3.86
CA PHE A 228 -11.08 9.13 4.42
C PHE A 228 -10.65 10.37 5.21
N ASP A 229 -9.47 10.35 5.85
CA ASP A 229 -8.88 11.54 6.48
C ASP A 229 -8.64 12.67 5.46
N GLU A 230 -8.13 12.31 4.26
CA GLU A 230 -7.91 13.28 3.18
C GLU A 230 -9.24 13.78 2.62
N LEU A 231 -10.22 12.89 2.45
CA LEU A 231 -11.55 13.24 1.98
C LEU A 231 -12.22 14.26 2.93
N ALA A 232 -12.14 14.03 4.24
CA ALA A 232 -12.64 14.93 5.26
C ALA A 232 -11.91 16.29 5.24
N ALA A 233 -10.59 16.28 5.08
CA ALA A 233 -9.79 17.50 5.02
C ALA A 233 -10.09 18.36 3.78
N ARG A 234 -10.43 17.75 2.64
CA ARG A 234 -10.79 18.47 1.40
C ARG A 234 -12.21 19.05 1.44
N ASN A 235 -13.06 18.63 2.38
CA ASN A 235 -14.45 19.11 2.56
C ASN A 235 -15.26 19.09 1.25
N LEU A 236 -15.16 17.99 0.50
CA LEU A 236 -15.85 17.80 -0.77
C LEU A 236 -17.30 17.36 -0.56
N THR A 237 -18.22 17.90 -1.36
CA THR A 237 -19.58 17.39 -1.43
C THR A 237 -19.61 16.19 -2.36
N LEU A 238 -19.83 14.99 -1.82
CA LEU A 238 -19.96 13.78 -2.61
C LEU A 238 -21.40 13.53 -3.05
N PRO A 239 -21.62 12.90 -4.23
CA PRO A 239 -22.94 12.56 -4.75
C PRO A 239 -23.57 11.33 -4.06
N PHE A 240 -22.82 10.66 -3.18
CA PHE A 240 -23.27 9.54 -2.38
C PHE A 240 -22.55 9.55 -1.01
N ASP A 241 -23.09 8.80 -0.05
CA ASP A 241 -22.46 8.58 1.25
C ASP A 241 -21.94 7.15 1.32
N TYR A 242 -20.67 6.96 1.65
CA TYR A 242 -20.05 5.65 1.79
C TYR A 242 -20.73 4.78 2.85
N ARG A 243 -21.43 5.38 3.81
CA ARG A 243 -22.11 4.67 4.91
C ARG A 243 -23.48 4.12 4.51
N GLU A 244 -23.96 4.45 3.31
CA GLU A 244 -25.20 3.89 2.79
C GLU A 244 -24.98 2.47 2.26
N PRO A 245 -26.03 1.61 2.26
CA PRO A 245 -25.93 0.27 1.70
C PRO A 245 -25.94 0.33 0.17
N LEU A 246 -24.76 0.50 -0.43
CA LEU A 246 -24.54 0.60 -1.86
C LEU A 246 -24.42 -0.78 -2.51
N ASP A 247 -24.89 -0.93 -3.75
CA ASP A 247 -24.81 -2.19 -4.51
C ASP A 247 -23.46 -2.34 -5.22
N VAL A 248 -22.38 -2.26 -4.44
CA VAL A 248 -20.98 -2.39 -4.90
C VAL A 248 -20.21 -3.33 -3.98
N ALA A 249 -19.31 -4.13 -4.56
CA ALA A 249 -18.31 -4.88 -3.81
C ALA A 249 -17.03 -4.04 -3.63
N TRP A 250 -16.22 -4.39 -2.64
CA TRP A 250 -14.95 -3.71 -2.37
C TRP A 250 -13.75 -4.61 -2.66
N ALA A 251 -12.85 -4.15 -3.51
CA ALA A 251 -11.47 -4.64 -3.53
C ALA A 251 -10.66 -3.78 -2.56
N GLY A 252 -10.55 -4.25 -1.31
CA GLY A 252 -9.99 -3.47 -0.20
C GLY A 252 -11.06 -2.58 0.43
N HIS A 253 -11.88 -3.16 1.31
CA HIS A 253 -12.94 -2.43 2.01
C HIS A 253 -12.39 -1.22 2.80
N PRO A 254 -13.03 -0.03 2.75
CA PRO A 254 -12.50 1.20 3.36
C PRO A 254 -12.10 1.07 4.83
N ASN A 255 -12.91 0.37 5.64
CA ASN A 255 -12.62 0.15 7.06
C ASN A 255 -11.24 -0.50 7.32
N TRP A 256 -10.69 -1.27 6.38
CA TRP A 256 -9.38 -1.92 6.57
C TRP A 256 -8.20 -0.95 6.65
N TYR A 257 -8.35 0.27 6.14
CA TYR A 257 -7.40 1.37 6.36
C TYR A 257 -7.24 1.69 7.86
N PHE A 258 -8.33 1.65 8.61
CA PHE A 258 -8.34 1.92 10.05
C PHE A 258 -8.00 0.68 10.88
N ARG A 259 -8.56 -0.48 10.52
CA ARG A 259 -8.49 -1.72 11.31
C ARG A 259 -7.06 -2.24 11.44
N TRP A 260 -6.37 -2.47 10.33
CA TRP A 260 -4.96 -2.88 10.33
C TRP A 260 -4.10 -1.66 10.10
N SER A 261 -3.89 -0.89 11.17
CA SER A 261 -3.14 0.36 11.19
C SER A 261 -2.17 0.40 12.38
N LYS A 262 -1.61 1.58 12.66
CA LYS A 262 -0.79 1.84 13.87
C LYS A 262 -1.52 1.46 15.17
N HIS A 263 -2.86 1.51 15.18
CA HIS A 263 -3.70 1.06 16.30
C HIS A 263 -3.46 -0.42 16.66
N SER A 264 -3.10 -1.26 15.68
CA SER A 264 -2.89 -2.69 15.89
C SER A 264 -1.52 -3.03 16.48
N LEU A 265 -0.53 -2.11 16.41
CA LEU A 265 0.86 -2.41 16.79
C LEU A 265 1.02 -2.87 18.26
N PRO A 266 0.38 -2.25 19.26
CA PRO A 266 0.53 -2.66 20.67
C PRO A 266 0.07 -4.10 20.97
N MET A 267 -0.68 -4.73 20.06
CA MET A 267 -1.22 -6.07 20.23
C MET A 267 -0.29 -7.16 19.69
N LEU A 268 0.67 -6.79 18.86
CA LEU A 268 1.55 -7.73 18.18
C LEU A 268 2.67 -8.17 19.12
N ARG A 269 2.98 -9.46 19.10
CA ARG A 269 4.09 -10.04 19.85
C ARG A 269 4.99 -10.77 18.88
N HIS A 270 6.09 -10.13 18.50
CA HIS A 270 7.05 -10.69 17.57
C HIS A 270 8.41 -10.02 17.72
N GLU A 271 9.51 -10.74 17.46
CA GLU A 271 10.87 -10.20 17.58
C GLU A 271 11.18 -9.04 16.63
N THR A 272 10.39 -8.87 15.58
CA THR A 272 10.53 -7.78 14.61
C THR A 272 9.71 -6.55 14.97
N VAL A 273 8.81 -6.63 15.94
CA VAL A 273 7.93 -5.52 16.32
C VAL A 273 8.59 -4.76 17.45
N PRO A 274 8.99 -3.50 17.25
CA PRO A 274 9.42 -2.64 18.34
C PRO A 274 8.32 -2.49 19.38
N GLU A 275 8.70 -2.18 20.61
CA GLU A 275 7.72 -1.87 21.64
C GLU A 275 6.82 -0.71 21.19
N ALA A 276 5.50 -0.89 21.38
CA ALA A 276 4.48 0.05 20.95
C ALA A 276 3.36 0.08 21.97
N HIS A 277 2.93 1.29 22.32
CA HIS A 277 1.84 1.57 23.27
C HIS A 277 0.94 2.66 22.72
N LEU A 278 -0.32 2.68 23.15
CA LEU A 278 -1.16 3.84 22.90
C LEU A 278 -0.78 4.95 23.88
N LEU A 279 -0.89 6.20 23.45
CA LEU A 279 -0.61 7.33 24.34
C LEU A 279 -1.55 7.33 25.56
N SER A 280 -2.78 6.82 25.40
CA SER A 280 -3.76 6.63 26.47
C SER A 280 -3.36 5.60 27.53
N ASP A 281 -2.36 4.76 27.25
CA ASP A 281 -1.89 3.73 28.17
C ASP A 281 -0.90 4.29 29.21
N PHE A 282 -0.44 5.54 29.04
CA PHE A 282 0.50 6.20 29.94
C PHE A 282 -0.22 7.16 30.91
N ASP A 283 -0.02 6.95 32.21
CA ASP A 283 -0.43 7.93 33.24
C ASP A 283 0.47 9.18 33.24
N ARG A 284 1.72 9.03 32.83
CA ARG A 284 2.74 10.07 32.72
C ARG A 284 3.69 9.77 31.58
N ALA A 285 4.28 10.81 31.00
CA ALA A 285 5.29 10.65 29.95
C ALA A 285 6.49 9.81 30.45
N PRO A 286 7.04 8.91 29.61
CA PRO A 286 8.30 8.21 29.89
C PRO A 286 9.44 9.18 30.16
N SER A 287 10.43 8.77 30.95
CA SER A 287 11.61 9.60 31.24
C SER A 287 12.66 9.58 30.13
N ASP A 288 12.57 8.63 29.21
CA ASP A 288 13.50 8.28 28.13
C ASP A 288 12.91 8.62 26.76
N LEU A 289 12.33 9.81 26.60
CA LEU A 289 11.60 10.22 25.39
C LEU A 289 12.45 10.13 24.10
N GLU A 290 13.78 10.18 24.22
CA GLU A 290 14.73 9.98 23.12
C GLU A 290 14.68 8.59 22.48
N ASP A 291 14.18 7.59 23.20
CA ASP A 291 14.04 6.20 22.72
C ASP A 291 12.67 5.94 22.07
N TRP A 292 11.79 6.95 22.03
CA TRP A 292 10.41 6.83 21.52
C TRP A 292 10.16 7.66 20.27
N VAL A 293 9.38 7.08 19.35
CA VAL A 293 8.81 7.81 18.21
C VAL A 293 7.31 7.97 18.42
N LEU A 294 6.83 9.21 18.50
CA LEU A 294 5.40 9.50 18.62
C LEU A 294 4.76 9.54 17.23
N LYS A 295 3.74 8.73 17.03
CA LYS A 295 2.99 8.65 15.77
C LYS A 295 1.50 8.92 16.03
N PRO A 296 0.82 9.78 15.25
CA PRO A 296 -0.64 9.82 15.25
C PRO A 296 -1.20 8.47 14.78
N LEU A 297 -2.38 8.09 15.27
CA LEU A 297 -3.04 6.83 14.90
C LEU A 297 -3.35 6.78 13.41
N PHE A 298 -3.82 7.91 12.88
CA PHE A 298 -4.14 8.10 11.48
C PHE A 298 -3.28 9.24 10.94
N SER A 299 -2.45 8.92 9.96
CA SER A 299 -1.68 9.91 9.23
C SER A 299 -1.23 9.31 7.91
N PHE A 300 -1.50 10.04 6.84
CA PHE A 300 -0.95 9.71 5.54
C PHE A 300 0.46 10.32 5.37
N ALA A 301 1.33 9.61 4.64
CA ALA A 301 2.65 10.07 4.22
C ALA A 301 3.58 10.59 5.35
N GLY A 302 3.46 10.04 6.56
CA GLY A 302 4.34 10.39 7.70
C GLY A 302 4.03 11.75 8.35
N SER A 303 2.92 12.40 8.00
CA SER A 303 2.50 13.64 8.63
C SER A 303 2.28 13.45 10.14
N GLY A 304 2.84 14.34 10.96
CA GLY A 304 2.66 14.30 12.42
C GLY A 304 3.54 13.31 13.18
N VAL A 305 4.41 12.53 12.52
CA VAL A 305 5.41 11.69 13.20
C VAL A 305 6.47 12.57 13.84
N LYS A 306 6.72 12.37 15.14
CA LYS A 306 7.80 13.02 15.89
C LYS A 306 8.84 11.98 16.27
N VAL A 307 10.03 12.10 15.69
CA VAL A 307 11.16 11.19 15.93
C VAL A 307 11.96 11.61 17.16
N ASP A 308 12.16 12.91 17.35
CA ASP A 308 12.83 13.47 18.54
C ASP A 308 11.78 14.03 19.49
N VAL A 309 11.20 13.17 20.33
CA VAL A 309 10.16 13.56 21.28
C VAL A 309 10.81 14.33 22.44
N THR A 310 10.28 15.51 22.75
CA THR A 310 10.74 16.36 23.86
C THR A 310 9.58 16.66 24.80
N ALA A 311 9.90 16.93 26.06
CA ALA A 311 8.92 17.43 27.02
C ALA A 311 8.39 18.80 26.56
N ALA A 312 7.09 19.03 26.78
CA ALA A 312 6.43 20.31 26.48
C ALA A 312 6.83 21.40 27.47
#